data_AF-A0A832N238-F1
#
_entry.id   AF-A0A832N238-F1
#
_cell.length_a   1.000
_cell.length_b   1.000
_cell.length_c   1.000
_cell.angle_alpha   90.00
_cell.angle_beta   90.00
_cell.angle_gamma   90.00
#
_symmetry.space_group_name_H-M   'P 1'
#
loop_
_entity.id
_entity.type
_entity.pdbx_description
1 polymer ?
#
loop_
_entity_poly.entity_id
_entity_poly.type
_entity_poly.pdbx_seq_one_letter_code
_entity_poly.pdbx_strand_id
1 'polypeptide(L)'
;MSNDPLLQPYQLKHLTLRNRIMTTSHEPAYPEDGMPKDRYRAYHQERAKAGIALTMTAGSAAVSKDSPPVFNNILAYKDEVVPWIRNLTDACHEHGAAVMIQLTHLGRRTRWDKGDWLPAVAPSHEREPAHRAFVKKLEDWDIERIITDYADAAERMQAGGMDGVELEVFGHLMDQFISPLTNTLEAPYGGSLENRMRFSMDVLRAIRKRVG
;
A
#
# COMPACT_ATOMS: atom_id res chain seq x y z
N MET A 1 -8.05 -0.29 -35.87
CA MET A 1 -7.44 -0.51 -34.54
C MET A 1 -6.08 -1.16 -34.76
N SER A 2 -5.08 -0.86 -33.92
CA SER A 2 -3.78 -1.54 -33.99
C SER A 2 -3.96 -3.03 -33.71
N ASN A 3 -3.13 -3.90 -34.29
CA ASN A 3 -3.06 -5.33 -33.96
C ASN A 3 -1.94 -5.62 -32.94
N ASP A 4 -1.27 -4.59 -32.43
CA ASP A 4 -0.24 -4.73 -31.40
C ASP A 4 -0.87 -5.27 -30.09
N PRO A 5 -0.39 -6.40 -29.54
CA PRO A 5 -0.87 -6.96 -28.28
C PRO A 5 -0.80 -5.99 -27.09
N LEU A 6 0.19 -5.09 -27.05
CA LEU A 6 0.34 -4.12 -25.96
C LEU A 6 -0.72 -3.02 -26.02
N LEU A 7 -1.21 -2.69 -27.21
CA LEU A 7 -2.19 -1.64 -27.43
C LEU A 7 -3.64 -2.14 -27.40
N GLN A 8 -3.86 -3.44 -27.20
CA GLN A 8 -5.19 -3.99 -27.02
C GLN A 8 -5.74 -3.70 -25.61
N PRO A 9 -7.05 -3.43 -25.47
CA PRO A 9 -7.69 -3.34 -24.18
C PRO A 9 -7.50 -4.62 -23.33
N TYR A 10 -7.57 -4.47 -22.02
CA TYR A 10 -7.51 -5.56 -21.06
C TYR A 10 -8.61 -5.44 -20.01
N GLN A 11 -9.42 -6.49 -19.86
CA GLN A 11 -10.48 -6.54 -18.84
C GLN A 11 -9.93 -7.14 -17.54
N LEU A 12 -9.78 -6.31 -16.52
CA LEU A 12 -9.45 -6.71 -15.15
C LEU A 12 -10.71 -6.68 -14.29
N LYS A 13 -11.43 -7.81 -14.22
CA LYS A 13 -12.71 -7.92 -13.50
C LYS A 13 -13.70 -6.84 -13.92
N HIS A 14 -13.90 -5.80 -13.12
CA HIS A 14 -14.81 -4.69 -13.38
C HIS A 14 -14.17 -3.54 -14.19
N LEU A 15 -12.83 -3.48 -14.23
CA LEU A 15 -12.06 -2.39 -14.84
C LEU A 15 -11.61 -2.76 -16.25
N THR A 16 -11.93 -1.92 -17.22
CA THR A 16 -11.42 -2.04 -18.60
C THR A 16 -10.25 -1.08 -18.80
N LEU A 17 -9.05 -1.62 -18.96
CA LEU A 17 -7.85 -0.86 -19.28
C LEU A 17 -7.75 -0.65 -20.79
N ARG A 18 -7.48 0.59 -21.24
CA ARG A 18 -7.42 0.94 -22.68
C ARG A 18 -6.27 0.27 -23.46
N ASN A 19 -5.23 -0.14 -22.75
CA ASN A 19 -4.06 -0.87 -23.26
C ASN A 19 -3.37 -1.61 -22.10
N ARG A 20 -2.22 -2.23 -22.34
CA ARG A 20 -1.48 -3.03 -21.35
C ARG A 20 -0.24 -2.31 -20.80
N ILE A 21 -0.21 -0.99 -20.90
CA ILE A 21 0.91 -0.17 -20.46
C ILE A 21 0.53 0.48 -19.13
N MET A 22 1.38 0.28 -18.13
CA MET A 22 1.22 0.90 -16.81
C MET A 22 2.54 1.47 -16.30
N THR A 23 2.45 2.45 -15.42
CA THR A 23 3.58 2.82 -14.55
C THR A 23 3.46 2.06 -13.24
N THR A 24 4.55 1.41 -12.82
CA THR A 24 4.61 0.63 -11.57
C THR A 24 4.67 1.53 -10.35
N SER A 25 4.33 0.96 -9.18
CA SER A 25 4.51 1.59 -7.87
C SER A 25 5.95 2.06 -7.70
N HIS A 26 6.13 3.31 -7.32
CA HIS A 26 7.41 3.90 -6.95
C HIS A 26 7.16 5.17 -6.15
N GLU A 27 8.11 5.52 -5.29
CA GLU A 27 7.99 6.69 -4.44
C GLU A 27 8.68 7.90 -5.10
N PRO A 28 7.93 8.90 -5.62
CA PRO A 28 8.53 10.13 -6.13
C PRO A 28 8.95 11.09 -5.01
N ALA A 29 8.59 10.81 -3.74
CA ALA A 29 8.84 11.64 -2.57
C ALA A 29 8.25 13.07 -2.66
N TYR A 30 7.17 13.22 -3.43
CA TYR A 30 6.40 14.46 -3.59
C TYR A 30 5.22 14.70 -2.63
N PRO A 31 4.84 13.80 -1.69
CA PRO A 31 3.82 14.15 -0.72
C PRO A 31 4.16 15.39 0.10
N GLU A 32 3.15 16.17 0.45
CA GLU A 32 3.26 17.33 1.32
C GLU A 32 2.39 17.07 2.54
N ASP A 33 2.97 17.10 3.75
CA ASP A 33 2.31 16.72 5.01
C ASP A 33 1.73 15.29 4.97
N GLY A 34 2.32 14.40 4.16
CA GLY A 34 1.84 13.05 3.93
C GLY A 34 0.65 12.94 2.96
N MET A 35 0.33 14.02 2.24
CA MET A 35 -0.80 14.09 1.30
C MET A 35 -0.33 14.23 -0.15
N PRO A 36 -1.02 13.62 -1.13
CA PRO A 36 -0.69 13.76 -2.55
C PRO A 36 -1.26 15.08 -3.13
N LYS A 37 -0.68 16.21 -2.74
CA LYS A 37 -1.08 17.55 -3.22
C LYS A 37 -0.69 17.78 -4.70
N ASP A 38 -0.72 19.03 -5.16
CA ASP A 38 -0.66 19.40 -6.57
C ASP A 38 0.53 18.81 -7.35
N ARG A 39 1.74 18.80 -6.76
CA ARG A 39 2.93 18.24 -7.43
C ARG A 39 2.80 16.74 -7.67
N TYR A 40 2.27 16.01 -6.68
CA TYR A 40 2.05 14.58 -6.77
C TYR A 40 0.97 14.25 -7.82
N ARG A 41 -0.15 14.99 -7.80
CA ARG A 41 -1.19 14.89 -8.82
C ARG A 41 -0.64 15.12 -10.22
N ALA A 42 0.03 16.25 -10.44
CA ALA A 42 0.57 16.63 -11.75
C ALA A 42 1.51 15.54 -12.30
N TYR A 43 2.35 14.97 -11.44
CA TYR A 43 3.25 13.88 -11.82
C TYR A 43 2.51 12.69 -12.45
N HIS A 44 1.44 12.19 -11.84
CA HIS A 44 0.67 11.08 -12.40
C HIS A 44 -0.21 11.50 -13.58
N GLN A 45 -0.77 12.72 -13.54
CA GLN A 45 -1.58 13.26 -14.63
C GLN A 45 -0.80 13.34 -15.95
N GLU A 46 0.46 13.78 -15.92
CA GLU A 46 1.29 13.85 -17.15
C GLU A 46 1.47 12.47 -17.81
N ARG A 47 1.55 11.40 -17.03
CA ARG A 47 1.64 10.03 -17.55
C ARG A 47 0.29 9.56 -18.11
N ALA A 48 -0.81 9.92 -17.46
CA ALA A 48 -2.16 9.65 -17.95
C ALA A 48 -2.39 10.33 -19.33
N LYS A 49 -1.97 11.60 -19.49
CA LYS A 49 -1.99 12.33 -20.77
C LYS A 49 -1.18 11.63 -21.87
N ALA A 50 -0.06 10.98 -21.49
CA ALA A 50 0.80 10.26 -22.42
C ALA A 50 0.22 8.92 -22.92
N GLY A 51 -0.94 8.46 -22.41
CA GLY A 51 -1.63 7.30 -22.97
C GLY A 51 -1.52 6.00 -22.18
N ILE A 52 -0.93 5.98 -20.97
CA ILE A 52 -0.88 4.75 -20.14
C ILE A 52 -2.29 4.31 -19.73
N ALA A 53 -2.56 3.01 -19.61
CA ALA A 53 -3.86 2.55 -19.18
C ALA A 53 -4.06 2.59 -17.66
N LEU A 54 -2.99 2.42 -16.89
CA LEU A 54 -3.02 2.39 -15.44
C LEU A 54 -1.80 3.11 -14.87
N THR A 55 -2.02 4.04 -13.96
CA THR A 55 -0.96 4.51 -13.07
C THR A 55 -1.09 3.84 -11.72
N MET A 56 -0.08 3.07 -11.34
CA MET A 56 0.08 2.68 -9.94
C MET A 56 0.76 3.83 -9.18
N THR A 57 0.19 4.18 -8.04
CA THR A 57 0.60 5.31 -7.21
C THR A 57 1.19 4.82 -5.90
N ALA A 58 1.94 5.70 -5.25
CA ALA A 58 2.86 5.42 -4.17
C ALA A 58 3.94 4.39 -4.56
N GLY A 59 4.97 4.27 -3.73
CA GLY A 59 5.80 3.06 -3.68
C GLY A 59 5.69 2.35 -2.33
N SER A 60 4.80 2.85 -1.48
CA SER A 60 4.59 2.49 -0.07
C SER A 60 3.68 3.56 0.52
N ALA A 61 2.36 3.35 0.59
CA ALA A 61 1.44 4.22 1.32
C ALA A 61 1.14 3.63 2.70
N ALA A 62 1.47 4.36 3.77
CA ALA A 62 1.43 3.86 5.14
C ALA A 62 -0.01 3.73 5.63
N VAL A 63 -0.41 2.50 5.96
CA VAL A 63 -1.77 2.20 6.46
C VAL A 63 -1.95 2.43 7.96
N SER A 64 -0.86 2.63 8.71
CA SER A 64 -0.92 2.79 10.16
C SER A 64 0.09 3.79 10.71
N LYS A 65 -0.23 4.38 11.88
CA LYS A 65 0.59 5.34 12.62
C LYS A 65 1.89 4.73 13.17
N ASP A 66 1.88 3.44 13.51
CA ASP A 66 3.06 2.68 13.97
C ASP A 66 3.92 2.16 12.81
N SER A 67 3.65 2.62 11.59
CA SER A 67 4.50 2.47 10.42
C SER A 67 4.99 3.83 9.88
N PRO A 68 5.82 4.59 10.63
CA PRO A 68 6.32 5.89 10.19
C PRO A 68 7.00 5.85 8.81
N PRO A 69 6.74 6.85 7.93
CA PRO A 69 7.37 6.93 6.61
C PRO A 69 8.90 6.93 6.62
N VAL A 70 9.48 6.32 5.59
CA VAL A 70 10.93 6.33 5.34
C VAL A 70 11.33 7.19 4.15
N PHE A 71 10.45 7.37 3.16
CA PHE A 71 10.70 8.11 1.93
C PHE A 71 9.60 9.13 1.61
N ASN A 72 9.12 9.85 2.64
CA ASN A 72 8.04 10.84 2.53
C ASN A 72 6.74 10.24 1.95
N ASN A 73 6.35 9.08 2.47
CA ASN A 73 5.22 8.27 2.02
C ASN A 73 3.86 8.96 2.24
N ILE A 74 2.87 8.58 1.42
CA ILE A 74 1.46 8.96 1.65
C ILE A 74 0.96 8.32 2.96
N LEU A 75 0.23 9.07 3.77
CA LEU A 75 -0.37 8.61 5.02
C LEU A 75 -1.81 8.15 4.77
N ALA A 76 -2.00 6.91 4.33
CA ALA A 76 -3.31 6.36 4.00
C ALA A 76 -4.21 6.14 5.23
N TYR A 77 -3.66 6.17 6.45
CA TYR A 77 -4.42 6.06 7.70
C TYR A 77 -5.18 7.34 8.09
N LYS A 78 -4.93 8.46 7.40
CA LYS A 78 -5.53 9.77 7.71
C LYS A 78 -6.76 10.03 6.85
N ASP A 79 -7.87 10.45 7.45
CA ASP A 79 -9.11 10.77 6.71
C ASP A 79 -8.91 11.93 5.73
N GLU A 80 -8.00 12.86 6.05
CA GLU A 80 -7.66 14.01 5.22
C GLU A 80 -7.10 13.62 3.85
N VAL A 81 -6.64 12.37 3.67
CA VAL A 81 -6.09 11.88 2.40
C VAL A 81 -7.16 11.76 1.30
N VAL A 82 -8.42 11.49 1.68
CA VAL A 82 -9.51 11.18 0.74
C VAL A 82 -9.74 12.27 -0.31
N PRO A 83 -9.92 13.56 0.04
CA PRO A 83 -10.10 14.61 -0.96
C PRO A 83 -8.88 14.79 -1.88
N TRP A 84 -7.67 14.58 -1.38
CA TRP A 84 -6.45 14.66 -2.21
C TRP A 84 -6.34 13.49 -3.18
N ILE A 85 -6.68 12.29 -2.74
CA ILE A 85 -6.75 11.10 -3.59
C ILE A 85 -7.80 11.31 -4.68
N ARG A 86 -8.98 11.86 -4.36
CA ARG A 86 -10.01 12.19 -5.35
C ARG A 86 -9.52 13.17 -6.42
N ASN A 87 -8.84 14.24 -6.00
CA ASN A 87 -8.24 15.19 -6.95
C ASN A 87 -7.20 14.52 -7.87
N LEU A 88 -6.47 13.51 -7.37
CA LEU A 88 -5.53 12.72 -8.14
C LEU A 88 -6.23 11.78 -9.12
N THR A 89 -7.23 11.03 -8.67
CA THR A 89 -7.96 10.06 -9.51
C THR A 89 -8.71 10.77 -10.61
N ASP A 90 -9.47 11.83 -10.29
CA ASP A 90 -10.25 12.60 -11.26
C ASP A 90 -9.33 13.15 -12.36
N ALA A 91 -8.19 13.73 -11.99
CA ALA A 91 -7.23 14.29 -12.93
C ALA A 91 -6.62 13.24 -13.88
N CYS A 92 -6.49 11.97 -13.47
CA CYS A 92 -6.01 10.89 -14.33
C CYS A 92 -7.14 10.26 -15.15
N HIS A 93 -8.32 10.10 -14.56
CA HIS A 93 -9.52 9.56 -15.21
C HIS A 93 -9.99 10.46 -16.36
N GLU A 94 -9.84 11.79 -16.24
CA GLU A 94 -10.05 12.75 -17.35
C GLU A 94 -9.26 12.39 -18.62
N HIS A 95 -8.12 11.72 -18.49
CA HIS A 95 -7.28 11.28 -19.62
C HIS A 95 -7.44 9.78 -19.92
N GLY A 96 -8.43 9.11 -19.33
CA GLY A 96 -8.76 7.70 -19.57
C GLY A 96 -7.75 6.71 -19.02
N ALA A 97 -6.99 7.09 -17.99
CA ALA A 97 -6.09 6.19 -17.27
C ALA A 97 -6.70 5.81 -15.91
N ALA A 98 -6.74 4.52 -15.60
CA ALA A 98 -7.07 4.03 -14.28
C ALA A 98 -5.98 4.41 -13.27
N VAL A 99 -6.33 4.44 -11.99
CA VAL A 99 -5.46 4.79 -10.87
C VAL A 99 -5.61 3.74 -9.78
N MET A 100 -4.48 3.17 -9.35
CA MET A 100 -4.41 2.29 -8.19
C MET A 100 -3.31 2.78 -7.25
N ILE A 101 -3.30 2.27 -6.03
CA ILE A 101 -2.30 2.64 -5.01
C ILE A 101 -1.74 1.42 -4.30
N GLN A 102 -0.44 1.45 -4.02
CA GLN A 102 0.23 0.42 -3.23
C GLN A 102 0.19 0.76 -1.73
N LEU A 103 -0.58 -0.01 -0.97
CA LEU A 103 -0.73 0.09 0.48
C LEU A 103 0.27 -0.79 1.22
N THR A 104 0.76 -0.29 2.36
CA THR A 104 1.82 -0.98 3.09
C THR A 104 1.86 -0.68 4.59
N HIS A 105 2.56 -1.56 5.30
CA HIS A 105 3.04 -1.38 6.66
C HIS A 105 4.51 -1.80 6.68
N LEU A 106 5.41 -0.90 7.07
CA LEU A 106 6.87 -1.11 6.97
C LEU A 106 7.38 -2.20 7.93
N GLY A 107 6.66 -2.43 9.02
CA GLY A 107 7.06 -3.37 10.06
C GLY A 107 8.43 -2.98 10.62
N ARG A 108 9.42 -3.88 10.55
CA ARG A 108 10.80 -3.57 10.98
C ARG A 108 11.62 -2.67 10.06
N ARG A 109 11.09 -2.25 8.90
CA ARG A 109 11.80 -1.38 7.93
C ARG A 109 11.56 0.11 8.18
N THR A 110 11.45 0.51 9.44
CA THR A 110 11.28 1.91 9.85
C THR A 110 11.87 2.12 11.24
N ARG A 111 11.78 3.33 11.78
CA ARG A 111 12.16 3.65 13.16
C ARG A 111 11.00 4.29 13.90
N TRP A 112 10.85 3.92 15.17
CA TRP A 112 9.82 4.43 16.08
C TRP A 112 9.90 5.95 16.31
N ASP A 113 11.09 6.53 16.21
CA ASP A 113 11.37 7.95 16.47
C ASP A 113 11.11 8.88 15.27
N LYS A 114 10.47 8.39 14.21
CA LYS A 114 10.16 9.15 12.98
C LYS A 114 8.70 9.60 12.85
N GLY A 115 7.84 9.26 13.81
CA GLY A 115 6.42 9.58 13.77
C GLY A 115 5.89 9.87 15.17
N ASP A 116 4.80 9.22 15.55
CA ASP A 116 4.11 9.45 16.83
C ASP A 116 4.80 8.80 18.04
N TRP A 117 6.10 8.50 17.93
CA TRP A 117 6.89 7.80 18.96
C TRP A 117 6.31 6.43 19.37
N LEU A 118 5.52 5.84 18.47
CA LEU A 118 4.97 4.49 18.61
C LEU A 118 6.03 3.44 18.27
N PRO A 119 6.04 2.29 18.95
CA PRO A 119 7.00 1.23 18.64
C PRO A 119 6.77 0.74 17.21
N ALA A 120 7.83 0.65 16.42
CA ALA A 120 7.80 -0.13 15.19
C ALA A 120 7.62 -1.61 15.56
N VAL A 121 6.78 -2.32 14.80
CA VAL A 121 6.35 -3.69 15.14
C VAL A 121 6.78 -4.71 14.10
N ALA A 122 6.98 -5.96 14.52
CA ALA A 122 7.35 -7.08 13.63
C ALA A 122 6.96 -8.44 14.23
N PRO A 123 6.91 -9.54 13.45
CA PRO A 123 6.64 -10.88 13.96
C PRO A 123 7.85 -11.55 14.64
N SER A 124 8.87 -10.77 15.02
CA SER A 124 10.03 -11.21 15.80
C SER A 124 10.72 -10.00 16.43
N HIS A 125 11.82 -10.23 17.16
CA HIS A 125 12.73 -9.19 17.62
C HIS A 125 13.88 -8.90 16.63
N GLU A 126 13.88 -9.56 15.46
CA GLU A 126 14.97 -9.46 14.50
C GLU A 126 15.02 -8.10 13.84
N ARG A 127 16.15 -7.41 13.98
CA ARG A 127 16.37 -6.07 13.42
C ARG A 127 16.66 -6.17 11.92
N GLU A 128 16.13 -5.24 11.14
CA GLU A 128 16.49 -5.14 9.73
C GLU A 128 17.86 -4.43 9.58
N PRO A 129 18.79 -4.95 8.75
CA PRO A 129 20.15 -4.41 8.69
C PRO A 129 20.28 -2.94 8.25
N ALA A 130 19.33 -2.42 7.46
CA ALA A 130 19.40 -1.07 6.90
C ALA A 130 18.92 -0.01 7.91
N HIS A 131 17.76 -0.24 8.55
CA HIS A 131 17.15 0.71 9.49
C HIS A 131 17.63 0.52 10.92
N ARG A 132 18.01 -0.72 11.29
CA ARG A 132 18.57 -1.09 12.60
C ARG A 132 17.68 -0.69 13.79
N ALA A 133 16.39 -0.44 13.59
CA ALA A 133 15.49 -0.13 14.69
C ALA A 133 15.29 -1.35 15.59
N PHE A 134 15.13 -1.12 16.89
CA PHE A 134 14.54 -2.11 17.78
C PHE A 134 13.04 -2.10 17.54
N VAL A 135 12.47 -3.31 17.41
CA VAL A 135 11.05 -3.51 17.15
C VAL A 135 10.39 -4.23 18.31
N LYS A 136 9.15 -3.86 18.57
CA LYS A 136 8.24 -4.62 19.42
C LYS A 136 7.79 -5.86 18.65
N LYS A 137 7.90 -7.03 19.28
CA LYS A 137 7.28 -8.25 18.73
C LYS A 137 5.76 -8.08 18.85
N LEU A 138 5.05 -8.30 17.75
CA LEU A 138 3.61 -8.15 17.66
C LEU A 138 2.89 -9.04 18.67
N GLU A 139 1.84 -8.48 19.26
CA GLU A 139 0.84 -9.17 20.07
C GLU A 139 -0.47 -9.27 19.27
N ASP A 140 -1.40 -10.12 19.72
CA ASP A 140 -2.65 -10.39 18.99
C ASP A 140 -3.44 -9.11 18.70
N TRP A 141 -3.49 -8.18 19.65
CA TRP A 141 -4.19 -6.90 19.50
C TRP A 141 -3.51 -5.95 18.50
N ASP A 142 -2.18 -6.04 18.33
CA ASP A 142 -1.50 -5.28 17.27
C ASP A 142 -1.91 -5.83 15.90
N ILE A 143 -1.95 -7.17 15.77
CA ILE A 143 -2.28 -7.87 14.53
C ILE A 143 -3.71 -7.52 14.11
N GLU A 144 -4.68 -7.64 15.02
CA GLU A 144 -6.08 -7.31 14.78
C GLU A 144 -6.27 -5.84 14.39
N ARG A 145 -5.58 -4.93 15.08
CA ARG A 145 -5.60 -3.50 14.75
C ARG A 145 -5.04 -3.25 13.35
N ILE A 146 -3.86 -3.79 13.02
CA ILE A 146 -3.23 -3.55 11.72
C ILE A 146 -4.06 -4.13 10.58
N ILE A 147 -4.72 -5.27 10.77
CA ILE A 147 -5.69 -5.82 9.80
C ILE A 147 -6.83 -4.81 9.55
N THR A 148 -7.32 -4.17 10.61
CA THR A 148 -8.35 -3.12 10.52
C THR A 148 -7.79 -1.88 9.82
N ASP A 149 -6.59 -1.45 10.15
CA ASP A 149 -5.91 -0.31 9.55
C ASP A 149 -5.75 -0.47 8.02
N TYR A 150 -5.40 -1.68 7.53
CA TYR A 150 -5.39 -2.00 6.10
C TYR A 150 -6.77 -1.88 5.46
N ALA A 151 -7.81 -2.40 6.11
CA ALA A 151 -9.19 -2.32 5.61
C ALA A 151 -9.71 -0.88 5.57
N ASP A 152 -9.46 -0.09 6.61
CA ASP A 152 -9.83 1.31 6.69
C ASP A 152 -9.08 2.15 5.64
N ALA A 153 -7.79 1.88 5.43
CA ALA A 153 -7.02 2.51 4.36
C ALA A 153 -7.62 2.19 2.97
N ALA A 154 -7.96 0.92 2.70
CA ALA A 154 -8.60 0.53 1.44
C ALA A 154 -9.96 1.22 1.24
N GLU A 155 -10.76 1.38 2.28
CA GLU A 155 -12.02 2.14 2.24
C GLU A 155 -11.79 3.61 1.88
N ARG A 156 -10.78 4.26 2.48
CA ARG A 156 -10.39 5.62 2.10
C ARG A 156 -9.95 5.71 0.64
N MET A 157 -9.21 4.72 0.14
CA MET A 157 -8.79 4.68 -1.27
C MET A 157 -9.99 4.54 -2.22
N GLN A 158 -10.95 3.67 -1.89
CA GLN A 158 -12.19 3.55 -2.65
C GLN A 158 -13.02 4.84 -2.60
N ALA A 159 -13.17 5.46 -1.42
CA ALA A 159 -13.87 6.75 -1.28
C ALA A 159 -13.17 7.89 -2.03
N GLY A 160 -11.86 7.79 -2.19
CA GLY A 160 -11.03 8.66 -3.01
C GLY A 160 -11.10 8.36 -4.50
N GLY A 161 -11.82 7.33 -4.97
CA GLY A 161 -11.99 7.04 -6.39
C GLY A 161 -10.91 6.14 -7.00
N MET A 162 -10.07 5.47 -6.19
CA MET A 162 -9.11 4.50 -6.71
C MET A 162 -9.83 3.30 -7.36
N ASP A 163 -9.35 2.86 -8.52
CA ASP A 163 -9.87 1.69 -9.24
C ASP A 163 -9.44 0.35 -8.61
N GLY A 164 -8.55 0.40 -7.63
CA GLY A 164 -8.05 -0.75 -6.91
C GLY A 164 -6.88 -0.41 -5.99
N VAL A 165 -6.47 -1.41 -5.21
CA VAL A 165 -5.30 -1.33 -4.32
C VAL A 165 -4.37 -2.50 -4.58
N GLU A 166 -3.08 -2.25 -4.42
CA GLU A 166 -2.01 -3.25 -4.39
C GLU A 166 -1.48 -3.34 -2.96
N LEU A 167 -1.08 -4.55 -2.53
CA LEU A 167 -0.44 -4.75 -1.23
C LEU A 167 1.04 -5.01 -1.43
N GLU A 168 1.88 -4.24 -0.75
CA GLU A 168 3.33 -4.36 -0.89
C GLU A 168 3.87 -5.57 -0.13
N VAL A 169 4.67 -6.38 -0.83
CA VAL A 169 5.29 -7.60 -0.34
C VAL A 169 6.77 -7.60 -0.77
N PHE A 170 7.56 -6.72 -0.17
CA PHE A 170 8.96 -6.46 -0.53
C PHE A 170 9.83 -6.12 0.68
N GLY A 171 9.90 -7.00 1.67
CA GLY A 171 10.58 -6.79 2.95
C GLY A 171 9.67 -6.17 4.03
N HIS A 172 8.42 -5.90 3.72
CA HIS A 172 7.46 -5.16 4.55
C HIS A 172 6.70 -6.11 5.47
N LEU A 173 5.78 -5.60 6.29
CA LEU A 173 5.20 -6.39 7.38
C LEU A 173 4.57 -7.69 6.86
N MET A 174 3.89 -7.66 5.72
CA MET A 174 3.22 -8.83 5.16
C MET A 174 4.21 -9.97 4.87
N ASP A 175 5.31 -9.72 4.15
CA ASP A 175 6.31 -10.77 3.93
C ASP A 175 7.22 -11.02 5.14
N GLN A 176 7.29 -10.10 6.11
CA GLN A 176 7.90 -10.37 7.40
C GLN A 176 7.15 -11.48 8.15
N PHE A 177 5.81 -11.56 8.02
CA PHE A 177 5.03 -12.69 8.51
C PHE A 177 5.26 -13.95 7.68
N ILE A 178 5.30 -13.81 6.36
CA ILE A 178 5.45 -14.96 5.45
C ILE A 178 6.83 -15.60 5.62
N SER A 179 7.92 -14.86 5.78
CA SER A 179 9.27 -15.43 5.81
C SER A 179 9.61 -16.07 7.17
N PRO A 180 10.14 -17.32 7.20
CA PRO A 180 10.55 -17.94 8.45
C PRO A 180 11.84 -17.32 9.02
N LEU A 181 12.54 -16.49 8.23
CA LEU A 181 13.73 -15.77 8.68
C LEU A 181 13.39 -14.57 9.56
N THR A 182 12.14 -14.13 9.54
CA THR A 182 11.69 -12.89 10.20
C THR A 182 10.48 -13.09 11.10
N ASN A 183 9.83 -14.25 11.04
CA ASN A 183 8.68 -14.59 11.86
C ASN A 183 9.06 -15.68 12.87
N THR A 184 9.05 -15.31 14.16
CA THR A 184 9.27 -16.22 15.30
C THR A 184 8.03 -16.29 16.20
N LEU A 185 6.85 -15.95 15.68
CA LEU A 185 5.58 -16.18 16.37
C LEU A 185 5.28 -17.67 16.44
N GLU A 186 4.46 -18.04 17.41
CA GLU A 186 3.83 -19.36 17.45
C GLU A 186 2.51 -19.34 16.66
N ALA A 187 1.78 -20.46 16.66
CA ALA A 187 0.43 -20.47 16.13
C ALA A 187 -0.44 -19.39 16.82
N PRO A 188 -1.38 -18.75 16.11
CA PRO A 188 -1.83 -19.09 14.76
C PRO A 188 -1.08 -18.39 13.61
N TYR A 189 -0.09 -17.54 13.91
CA TYR A 189 0.58 -16.67 12.93
C TYR A 189 2.04 -17.02 12.60
N GLY A 190 2.62 -18.04 13.24
CA GLY A 190 3.95 -18.55 12.92
C GLY A 190 4.06 -20.07 12.93
N GLY A 191 5.28 -20.57 12.69
CA GLY A 191 5.55 -21.98 12.44
C GLY A 191 5.27 -22.39 10.98
N SER A 192 4.17 -23.12 10.75
CA SER A 192 3.83 -23.66 9.42
C SER A 192 3.67 -22.55 8.36
N LEU A 193 3.81 -22.90 7.08
CA LEU A 193 3.56 -21.94 5.99
C LEU A 193 2.13 -21.39 6.05
N GLU A 194 1.14 -22.23 6.37
CA GLU A 194 -0.26 -21.82 6.50
C GLU A 194 -0.43 -20.73 7.56
N ASN A 195 0.17 -20.92 8.74
CA ASN A 195 0.13 -19.93 9.83
C ASN A 195 0.85 -18.64 9.44
N ARG A 196 2.03 -18.73 8.81
CA ARG A 196 2.79 -17.57 8.34
C ARG A 196 2.07 -16.77 7.25
N MET A 197 1.27 -17.44 6.41
CA MET A 197 0.42 -16.81 5.40
C MET A 197 -0.89 -16.23 5.98
N ARG A 198 -1.26 -16.61 7.21
CA ARG A 198 -2.56 -16.29 7.81
C ARG A 198 -2.79 -14.79 7.89
N PHE A 199 -1.79 -14.03 8.35
CA PHE A 199 -1.88 -12.56 8.42
C PHE A 199 -2.24 -11.93 7.06
N SER A 200 -1.52 -12.30 6.00
CA SER A 200 -1.79 -11.80 4.65
C SER A 200 -3.20 -12.13 4.17
N MET A 201 -3.66 -13.35 4.47
CA MET A 201 -5.01 -13.79 4.10
C MET A 201 -6.09 -13.09 4.95
N ASP A 202 -5.84 -12.81 6.21
CA ASP A 202 -6.75 -12.09 7.09
C ASP A 202 -6.88 -10.62 6.64
N VAL A 203 -5.76 -9.97 6.28
CA VAL A 203 -5.75 -8.63 5.66
C VAL A 203 -6.57 -8.62 4.37
N LEU A 204 -6.33 -9.57 3.46
CA LEU A 204 -7.09 -9.68 2.22
C LEU A 204 -8.60 -9.87 2.49
N ARG A 205 -8.97 -10.75 3.43
CA ARG A 205 -10.39 -10.95 3.79
C ARG A 205 -11.01 -9.70 4.40
N ALA A 206 -10.29 -8.96 5.25
CA ALA A 206 -10.77 -7.73 5.86
C ALA A 206 -11.01 -6.63 4.82
N ILE A 207 -10.06 -6.44 3.89
CA ILE A 207 -10.21 -5.50 2.76
C ILE A 207 -11.43 -5.89 1.91
N ARG A 208 -11.54 -7.15 1.49
CA ARG A 208 -12.67 -7.62 0.66
C ARG A 208 -14.01 -7.48 1.37
N LYS A 209 -14.06 -7.70 2.70
CA LYS A 209 -15.26 -7.46 3.51
C LYS A 209 -15.64 -5.97 3.54
N ARG A 210 -14.66 -5.06 3.52
CA ARG A 210 -14.90 -3.62 3.61
C ARG A 210 -15.30 -3.00 2.27
N VAL A 211 -14.61 -3.34 1.19
CA VAL A 211 -14.73 -2.62 -0.10
C VAL A 211 -15.10 -3.49 -1.31
N GLY A 212 -15.27 -4.80 -1.13
CA GLY A 212 -15.65 -5.74 -2.19
C GLY A 212 -14.51 -6.56 -2.78
#